data_AF-A0A1G8GEI4-F1
#
_entry.id   AF-A0A1G8GEI4-F1
#
_cell.length_a   1.000
_cell.length_b   1.000
_cell.length_c   1.000
_cell.angle_alpha   90.00
_cell.angle_beta   90.00
_cell.angle_gamma   90.00
#
_symmetry.space_group_name_H-M   'P 1'
#
loop_
_entity.id
_entity.type
_entity.pdbx_description
1 polymer ?
#
loop_
_entity_poly.entity_id
_entity_poly.type
_entity_poly.pdbx_seq_one_letter_code
_entity_poly.pdbx_strand_id
1 'polypeptide(L)' 'MKQNPKLTQLLVRRLLKKHGVDLKSIDLTEEEKEQLREVIEEIEESVHDFLEKQYTVSSEEANNQAE' A
#
# COMPACT_ATOMS: atom_id res chain seq x y z
N MET A 1 12.83 -3.19 -10.70
CA MET A 1 11.74 -2.64 -11.54
C MET A 1 11.15 -1.43 -10.82
N LYS A 2 10.93 -0.29 -11.49
CA LYS A 2 10.30 0.87 -10.83
C LYS A 2 8.85 0.51 -10.49
N GLN A 3 8.54 0.39 -9.20
CA GLN A 3 7.17 0.16 -8.74
C GLN A 3 6.25 1.22 -9.33
N ASN A 4 5.08 0.81 -9.81
CA ASN A 4 4.15 1.71 -10.48
C ASN A 4 3.34 2.45 -9.40
N PRO A 5 3.62 3.75 -9.12
CA PRO A 5 2.96 4.49 -8.03
C PRO A 5 1.44 4.53 -8.17
N LYS A 6 0.92 4.28 -9.39
CA LYS A 6 -0.52 4.13 -9.64
C LYS A 6 -1.14 2.92 -8.95
N LEU A 7 -0.41 1.81 -8.76
CA LEU A 7 -0.95 0.61 -8.13
C LEU A 7 -1.15 0.83 -6.63
N THR A 8 -0.14 1.37 -5.95
CA THR A 8 -0.19 1.72 -4.53
C THR A 8 -1.34 2.68 -4.24
N GLN A 9 -1.46 3.77 -5.02
CA GLN A 9 -2.58 4.71 -4.88
C GLN A 9 -3.95 4.05 -5.05
N LEU A 10 -4.07 3.07 -5.94
CA LEU A 10 -5.34 2.38 -6.20
C LEU A 10 -5.71 1.45 -5.04
N LEU A 11 -4.73 0.76 -4.46
CA LEU A 11 -4.89 -0.09 -3.28
C LEU A 11 -5.27 0.74 -2.04
N VAL A 12 -4.57 1.84 -1.78
CA VAL A 12 -4.87 2.77 -0.67
C VAL A 12 -6.29 3.33 -0.82
N ARG A 13 -6.67 3.83 -2.00
CA ARG A 13 -8.04 4.33 -2.24
C ARG A 13 -9.10 3.25 -2.01
N ARG A 14 -8.84 2.00 -2.43
CA ARG A 14 -9.77 0.90 -2.23
C ARG A 14 -9.90 0.53 -0.74
N LEU A 15 -8.80 0.58 0.00
CA LEU A 15 -8.79 0.33 1.44
C LEU A 15 -9.61 1.39 2.19
N LEU A 16 -9.31 2.68 1.98
CA LEU A 16 -10.04 3.79 2.59
C LEU A 16 -11.55 3.69 2.31
N LYS A 17 -11.93 3.43 1.05
CA LYS A 17 -13.34 3.27 0.65
C LYS A 17 -14.01 2.08 1.35
N LYS A 18 -13.32 0.95 1.52
CA LYS A 18 -13.84 -0.24 2.21
C LYS A 18 -14.18 0.05 3.67
N HIS A 19 -13.42 0.93 4.31
CA HIS A 19 -13.61 1.34 5.69
C HIS A 19 -14.51 2.59 5.85
N GLY A 20 -15.14 3.06 4.77
CA GLY A 20 -16.09 4.18 4.82
C GLY A 20 -15.42 5.55 4.96
N VAL A 21 -14.12 5.66 4.71
CA VAL A 21 -13.37 6.91 4.79
C VAL A 21 -13.50 7.66 3.46
N ASP A 22 -14.21 8.79 3.45
CA ASP A 22 -14.33 9.67 2.28
C ASP A 22 -13.45 10.92 2.45
N LEU A 23 -12.29 10.92 1.81
CA LEU A 23 -11.30 12.01 1.83
C LEU A 23 -11.88 13.39 1.45
N LYS A 24 -13.04 13.44 0.77
CA LYS A 24 -13.67 14.71 0.37
C LYS A 24 -14.53 15.35 1.46
N SER A 25 -15.00 14.58 2.43
CA SER A 25 -15.93 15.05 3.46
C SER A 25 -15.30 15.19 4.84
N ILE A 26 -14.00 14.93 4.96
CA ILE A 26 -13.32 14.96 6.25
C ILE A 26 -12.73 16.35 6.44
N ASP A 27 -13.30 17.10 7.38
CA ASP A 27 -12.75 18.36 7.84
C ASP A 27 -11.69 18.05 8.91
N LEU A 28 -10.47 17.81 8.45
CA LEU A 28 -9.33 17.52 9.32
C LEU A 28 -8.63 18.81 9.73
N THR A 29 -8.33 18.92 11.02
CA THR A 29 -7.33 19.86 11.51
C THR A 29 -5.95 19.53 10.93
N GLU A 30 -5.01 20.49 10.94
CA GLU A 30 -3.66 20.24 10.42
C GLU A 30 -2.93 19.11 11.17
N GLU A 31 -3.20 18.97 12.47
CA GLU A 31 -2.64 17.92 13.31
C GLU A 31 -3.18 16.53 12.91
N GLU A 32 -4.48 16.43 12.66
CA GLU A 32 -5.08 15.18 12.18
C GLU A 32 -4.68 14.85 10.73
N LYS A 33 -4.41 15.85 9.89
CA LYS A 33 -3.85 15.63 8.54
C LYS A 33 -2.46 15.02 8.61
N GLU A 34 -1.63 15.49 9.53
CA GLU A 34 -0.27 14.98 9.68
C GLU A 34 -0.29 13.54 10.19
N GLN A 35 -1.12 13.24 11.20
CA GLN A 35 -1.34 11.87 11.65
C GLN A 35 -1.86 10.95 10.54
N LEU A 36 -2.78 11.45 9.69
CA LEU A 36 -3.28 10.68 8.56
C LEU A 36 -2.18 10.40 7.52
N ARG A 37 -1.25 11.34 7.30
CA ARG A 37 -0.11 11.12 6.40
C ARG A 37 0.81 10.03 6.93
N GLU A 38 1.17 10.08 8.21
CA GLU A 38 2.00 9.05 8.86
C GLU A 38 1.35 7.66 8.69
N VAL A 39 0.05 7.55 8.97
CA VAL A 39 -0.69 6.29 8.81
C VAL A 39 -0.71 5.81 7.36
N ILE A 40 -0.84 6.73 6.38
CA ILE A 40 -0.79 6.36 4.96
C ILE A 40 0.61 5.87 4.58
N GLU A 41 1.68 6.53 5.02
CA GLU A 41 3.06 6.12 4.76
C GLU A 41 3.34 4.72 5.32
N GLU A 42 2.93 4.44 6.56
CA GLU A 42 3.05 3.10 7.16
C GLU A 42 2.30 2.02 6.34
N ILE A 43 1.10 2.35 5.84
CA ILE A 43 0.33 1.44 4.98
C ILE A 43 1.06 1.22 3.64
N GLU A 44 1.63 2.27 3.05
CA GLU A 44 2.39 2.16 1.80
C GLU A 44 3.63 1.28 1.96
N GLU A 45 4.38 1.43 3.06
CA GLU A 45 5.51 0.57 3.41
C GLU A 45 5.07 -0.88 3.65
N SER A 46 3.98 -1.10 4.39
CA SER A 46 3.47 -2.45 4.64
C SER A 46 3.02 -3.16 3.35
N VAL A 47 2.39 -2.42 2.43
CA VAL A 47 2.02 -2.93 1.10
C VAL A 47 3.27 -3.20 0.25
N HIS A 48 4.28 -2.32 0.33
CA HIS A 48 5.56 -2.52 -0.35
C HIS A 48 6.21 -3.82 0.11
N ASP A 49 6.36 -4.02 1.41
CA ASP A 49 6.91 -5.23 2.02
C ASP A 49 6.12 -6.48 1.64
N PHE A 50 4.79 -6.38 1.64
CA PHE A 50 3.92 -7.48 1.22
C PHE A 50 4.17 -7.88 -0.24
N LEU A 51 4.22 -6.89 -1.13
CA LEU A 51 4.49 -7.12 -2.55
C LEU A 51 5.90 -7.71 -2.75
N GLU A 52 6.93 -7.15 -2.12
CA GLU A 52 8.30 -7.66 -2.23
C GLU A 52 8.41 -9.11 -1.75
N LYS A 53 7.77 -9.46 -0.63
CA LYS A 53 7.68 -10.85 -0.13
C LYS A 53 6.99 -11.77 -1.12
N GLN A 54 5.91 -11.31 -1.75
CA GLN A 54 5.18 -12.10 -2.72
C GLN A 54 6.00 -12.32 -4.02
N TYR A 55 6.80 -11.34 -4.44
CA TYR A 55 7.71 -11.48 -5.59
C TYR A 55 8.91 -12.38 -5.28
N THR A 56 9.48 -12.30 -4.09
CA THR A 56 10.61 -13.17 -3.68
C THR A 56 10.18 -14.63 -3.58
N VAL A 57 9.04 -14.91 -2.95
CA VAL A 57 8.48 -16.28 -2.89
C VAL A 57 8.19 -16.82 -4.30
N SER A 58 7.59 -16.01 -5.17
CA SER A 58 7.29 -16.43 -6.55
C SER A 58 8.54 -16.70 -7.39
N SER A 59 9.67 -16.06 -7.07
CA SER A 59 10.96 -16.25 -7.75
C SER A 59 11.69 -17.50 -7.26
N GLU A 60 11.62 -17.80 -5.97
CA GLU A 60 12.21 -19.00 -5.36
C GLU A 60 11.46 -20.29 -5.78
N GLU A 61 10.14 -20.23 -5.89
CA GLU A 61 9.32 -21.34 -6.39
C GLU A 61 9.57 -21.65 -7.87
N ALA A 62 9.88 -20.62 -8.69
CA ALA A 62 10.21 -20.80 -10.10
C ALA A 62 11.60 -21.41 -10.32
N ASN A 63 12.58 -21.12 -9.44
CA ASN A 63 13.93 -21.65 -9.56
C ASN A 63 14.02 -23.12 -9.09
N ASN A 64 13.21 -23.51 -8.10
CA ASN A 64 13.19 -24.88 -7.57
C ASN A 64 12.42 -25.90 -8.44
N GLN A 65 11.77 -25.48 -9.54
CA GLN A 65 11.16 -26.38 -10.52
C GLN A 65 12.02 -26.59 -11.78
N ALA A 66 13.19 -25.95 -11.85
CA ALA A 66 14.11 -26.01 -12.99
C ALA A 66 15.40 -26.84 -12.74
N GLU A 67 15.56 -27.42 -11.54
CA GLU A 67 16.57 -28.45 -11.21
C GLU A 67 15.93 -29.84 -11.12
#